data_AF-A0A146K8U4-F1
#
_entry.id   AF-A0A146K8U4-F1
#
_cell.length_a   1.000
_cell.length_b   1.000
_cell.length_c   1.000
_cell.angle_alpha   90.00
_cell.angle_beta   90.00
_cell.angle_gamma   90.00
#
_symmetry.space_group_name_H-M   'P 1'
#
loop_
_entity.id
_entity.type
_entity.pdbx_description
1 polymer ?
#
loop_
_entity_poly.entity_id
_entity_poly.type
_entity_poly.pdbx_seq_one_letter_code
_entity_poly.pdbx_strand_id
1 'polypeptide(L)'
;CDDKKQKNRVFNQPVRRISGEIDIMTEIFTNGPVVAAFYMYNDFKSQTLNDGILTCPGPKLSGGHGVVVIGWGVQDGVKYWQAQNTWGP
;
A
#
# COMPACT_ATOMS: atom_id res chain seq x y z
N CYS A 1 7.78 -21.38 -1.77
CA CYS A 1 7.36 -22.02 -0.52
C CYS A 1 6.00 -22.68 -0.76
N ASP A 2 6.03 -23.98 -1.06
CA ASP A 2 4.83 -24.78 -1.31
C ASP A 2 4.46 -25.50 -0.02
N ASP A 3 3.56 -24.89 0.75
CA ASP A 3 3.15 -25.36 2.07
C ASP A 3 2.05 -26.43 2.00
N LYS A 4 1.65 -26.86 0.80
CA LYS A 4 0.64 -27.90 0.52
C LYS A 4 -0.71 -27.71 1.23
N LYS A 5 -0.95 -26.56 1.85
CA LYS A 5 -2.21 -26.22 2.49
C LYS A 5 -3.20 -25.77 1.44
N GLN A 6 -4.43 -26.25 1.55
CA GLN A 6 -5.54 -25.77 0.73
C GLN A 6 -5.79 -24.30 1.06
N LYS A 7 -5.38 -23.41 0.15
CA LYS A 7 -5.60 -21.98 0.30
C LYS A 7 -7.04 -21.73 -0.12
N ASN A 8 -7.87 -21.27 0.80
CA ASN A 8 -9.18 -20.72 0.48
C ASN A 8 -8.98 -19.44 -0.33
N ARG A 9 -8.80 -19.60 -1.64
CA ARG A 9 -8.76 -18.51 -2.60
C ARG A 9 -10.20 -18.18 -2.95
N VAL A 10 -10.71 -17.09 -2.40
CA VAL A 10 -12.02 -16.56 -2.77
C VAL A 10 -11.87 -15.94 -4.16
N PHE A 11 -12.31 -16.65 -5.20
CA PHE A 11 -12.27 -16.21 -6.60
C PHE A 11 -13.58 -15.56 -7.07
N ASN A 12 -14.37 -15.00 -6.15
CA ASN A 12 -15.72 -14.50 -6.50
C ASN A 12 -15.76 -13.05 -7.00
N GLN A 13 -14.61 -12.41 -7.19
CA GLN A 13 -14.51 -11.03 -7.68
C GLN A 13 -13.47 -10.98 -8.81
N PRO A 14 -13.79 -10.38 -9.97
CA PRO A 14 -12.80 -10.17 -11.02
C PRO A 14 -11.68 -9.26 -10.49
N VAL A 15 -10.44 -9.72 -10.60
CA VAL A 15 -9.28 -8.89 -10.26
C VAL A 15 -9.18 -7.77 -11.28
N ARG A 16 -9.37 -6.53 -10.83
CA ARG A 16 -9.26 -5.33 -11.67
C ARG A 16 -8.06 -4.50 -11.27
N ARG A 17 -7.37 -3.97 -12.29
CA ARG A 17 -6.37 -2.92 -12.11
C ARG A 17 -7.09 -1.58 -12.02
N ILE A 18 -6.67 -0.78 -11.05
CA ILE A 18 -7.27 0.51 -10.73
C ILE A 18 -6.13 1.52 -10.75
N SER A 19 -6.38 2.70 -11.33
CA SER A 19 -5.40 3.77 -11.46
C SER A 19 -6.08 5.10 -11.25
N GLY A 20 -5.39 6.05 -10.62
CA GLY A 20 -5.94 7.35 -10.28
C GLY A 20 -6.48 7.41 -8.84
N GLU A 21 -6.27 8.57 -8.20
CA GLU A 21 -6.62 8.80 -6.79
C GLU A 21 -8.10 8.52 -6.51
N ILE A 22 -9.00 9.12 -7.30
CA ILE A 22 -10.46 9.00 -7.12
C ILE A 22 -10.94 7.55 -7.27
N ASP A 23 -10.43 6.82 -8.26
CA ASP A 23 -10.84 5.44 -8.51
C ASP A 23 -10.37 4.50 -7.40
N ILE A 24 -9.16 4.73 -6.88
CA ILE A 24 -8.62 3.97 -5.74
C ILE A 24 -9.43 4.27 -4.47
N MET A 25 -9.73 5.54 -4.19
CA MET A 25 -10.59 5.93 -3.05
C MET A 25 -11.97 5.28 -3.17
N THR A 26 -12.55 5.32 -4.37
CA THR A 26 -13.86 4.73 -4.66
C THR A 26 -13.85 3.23 -4.43
N GLU A 27 -12.80 2.52 -4.85
CA GLU A 27 -12.69 1.09 -4.60
C GLU A 27 -12.56 0.76 -3.12
N ILE A 28 -11.69 1.46 -2.42
CA ILE A 28 -11.50 1.25 -0.98
C ILE A 28 -12.82 1.48 -0.25
N PHE A 29 -13.58 2.50 -0.63
CA PHE A 29 -14.88 2.81 -0.05
C PHE A 29 -15.95 1.76 -0.36
N THR A 30 -16.00 1.26 -1.60
CA THR A 30 -17.08 0.39 -2.08
C THR A 30 -16.83 -1.09 -1.82
N ASN A 31 -15.59 -1.54 -2.00
CA ASN A 31 -15.20 -2.95 -2.00
C ASN A 31 -14.18 -3.30 -0.91
N GLY A 32 -13.62 -2.30 -0.22
CA GLY A 32 -12.67 -2.49 0.87
C GLY A 32 -11.20 -2.43 0.42
N PRO A 33 -10.25 -2.82 1.29
CA PRO A 33 -8.83 -2.59 1.09
C PRO A 33 -8.28 -3.10 -0.25
N VAL A 34 -7.35 -2.34 -0.83
CA VAL A 34 -6.72 -2.66 -2.12
C VAL A 34 -5.23 -2.97 -1.94
N VAL A 35 -4.66 -3.71 -2.88
CA VAL A 35 -3.21 -3.96 -2.90
C VAL A 35 -2.53 -2.97 -3.83
N ALA A 36 -1.50 -2.28 -3.33
CA ALA A 36 -0.65 -1.38 -4.11
C ALA A 36 0.80 -1.85 -4.04
N ALA A 37 1.56 -1.62 -5.11
CA ALA A 37 3.01 -1.82 -5.14
C ALA A 37 3.71 -0.47 -5.29
N PHE A 38 4.75 -0.24 -4.53
CA PHE A 38 5.60 0.95 -4.65
C PHE A 38 7.07 0.55 -4.62
N TYR A 39 7.91 1.42 -5.16
CA TYR A 39 9.34 1.24 -5.06
C TYR A 39 9.84 1.78 -3.73
N MET A 40 10.50 0.91 -2.97
CA MET A 40 11.24 1.30 -1.80
C MET A 40 12.58 1.90 -2.21
N TYR A 41 13.07 2.80 -1.37
CA TYR A 41 14.43 3.29 -1.47
C TYR A 41 15.25 2.80 -0.27
N ASN A 42 16.57 2.74 -0.43
CA ASN A 42 17.48 2.09 0.54
C ASN A 42 17.40 2.69 1.96
N ASP A 43 16.89 3.90 2.07
CA ASP A 43 16.68 4.69 3.28
C ASP A 43 15.26 4.57 3.84
N PHE A 44 14.45 3.60 3.39
CA PHE A 44 13.16 3.23 3.99
C PHE A 44 13.37 2.69 5.43
N LYS A 45 13.76 3.59 6.32
CA LYS A 45 13.91 3.49 7.77
C LYS A 45 12.95 4.51 8.37
N SER A 46 12.60 4.36 9.65
CA SER A 46 11.68 5.28 10.35
C SER A 46 12.05 6.77 10.22
N GLN A 47 13.31 7.07 9.88
CA GLN A 47 13.85 8.40 9.62
C GLN A 47 13.29 9.11 8.36
N THR A 48 12.51 8.42 7.52
CA THR A 48 11.84 8.98 6.33
C THR A 48 10.39 9.37 6.56
N LEU A 49 9.89 9.16 7.78
CA LEU A 49 8.55 9.56 8.21
C LEU A 49 8.63 10.98 8.76
N ASN A 50 8.06 11.96 8.06
CA ASN A 50 7.80 13.28 8.63
C ASN A 50 6.38 13.26 9.21
N ASP A 51 6.24 13.40 10.53
CA ASP A 51 4.98 13.28 11.26
C ASP A 51 4.17 12.00 10.94
N GLY A 52 4.87 10.90 10.65
CA GLY A 52 4.26 9.61 10.30
C GLY A 52 3.90 9.45 8.80
N ILE A 53 4.13 10.47 7.98
CA ILE A 53 3.90 10.43 6.52
C ILE A 53 5.22 10.20 5.81
N LEU A 54 5.28 9.13 5.02
CA LEU A 54 6.42 8.87 4.14
C LEU A 54 6.35 9.79 2.91
N THR A 55 7.36 10.64 2.76
CA THR A 55 7.60 11.42 1.54
C THR A 55 8.79 10.85 0.77
N CYS A 56 8.70 10.81 -0.57
CA CYS A 56 9.65 10.17 -1.50
C CYS A 56 11.11 10.09 -0.98
N PRO A 57 11.60 8.90 -0.63
CA PRO A 57 12.93 8.76 -0.06
C PRO A 57 14.01 8.71 -1.16
N GLY A 58 14.61 9.84 -1.54
CA GLY A 58 15.87 9.87 -2.31
C GLY A 58 15.90 9.17 -3.70
N PRO A 59 17.09 9.02 -4.34
CA PRO A 59 17.22 8.52 -5.71
C PRO A 59 17.56 7.03 -5.86
N LYS A 60 17.83 6.29 -4.78
CA LYS A 60 18.32 4.90 -4.84
C LYS A 60 17.23 3.86 -4.58
N LEU A 61 16.68 3.31 -5.67
CA LEU A 61 15.73 2.20 -5.67
C LEU A 61 16.34 0.95 -4.99
N SER A 62 15.69 0.45 -3.96
CA SER A 62 16.07 -0.77 -3.22
C SER A 62 15.34 -2.01 -3.73
N GLY A 63 14.11 -1.83 -4.23
CA GLY A 63 13.25 -2.92 -4.71
C GLY A 63 11.78 -2.52 -4.74
N GLY A 64 10.92 -3.35 -5.33
CA GLY A 64 9.47 -3.18 -5.28
C GLY A 64 8.88 -3.88 -4.06
N HIS A 65 7.93 -3.23 -3.37
CA HIS A 65 7.22 -3.80 -2.23
C HIS A 65 5.72 -3.61 -2.35
N GLY A 66 4.96 -4.60 -1.91
CA GLY A 66 3.51 -4.62 -1.94
C GLY A 66 2.93 -4.36 -0.55
N VAL A 67 1.96 -3.46 -0.46
CA VAL A 67 1.22 -3.15 0.76
C VAL A 67 -0.28 -3.18 0.53
N VAL A 68 -1.03 -3.34 1.62
CA VAL A 68 -2.48 -3.24 1.61
C VAL A 68 -2.86 -1.82 2.00
N VAL A 69 -3.45 -1.07 1.07
CA VAL A 69 -3.99 0.28 1.33
C VAL A 69 -5.38 0.13 1.91
N ILE A 70 -5.56 0.66 3.12
CA ILE A 70 -6.80 0.54 3.91
C ILE A 70 -7.59 1.84 3.96
N GLY A 71 -7.00 2.96 3.54
CA GLY A 71 -7.64 4.27 3.58
C GLY A 71 -6.73 5.39 3.09
N TRP A 72 -7.20 6.61 3.28
CA TRP A 72 -6.50 7.85 2.93
C TRP A 72 -6.91 8.95 3.91
N GLY A 73 -6.15 10.04 3.94
CA GLY A 73 -6.46 11.18 4.79
C GLY A 73 -5.74 12.44 4.36
N VAL A 74 -5.99 13.50 5.11
CA VAL A 74 -5.30 14.79 4.98
C VAL A 74 -4.82 15.19 6.36
N GLN A 75 -3.52 15.46 6.50
CA GLN A 75 -2.91 15.99 7.71
C GLN A 75 -2.12 17.23 7.32
N ASP A 76 -2.41 18.36 7.97
CA ASP A 76 -1.75 19.66 7.71
C ASP A 76 -1.75 20.08 6.22
N GLY A 77 -2.83 19.76 5.50
CA GLY A 77 -2.97 20.03 4.06
C GLY A 77 -2.25 19.03 3.15
N VAL A 78 -1.54 18.05 3.72
CA VAL A 78 -0.85 16.98 2.99
C VAL A 78 -1.76 15.76 2.90
N LYS A 79 -2.09 15.35 1.67
CA LYS A 79 -2.81 14.11 1.40
C LYS A 79 -1.89 12.91 1.60
N TYR A 80 -2.40 11.84 2.22
CA TYR A 80 -1.66 10.60 2.42
C TYR A 80 -2.53 9.35 2.21
N TRP A 81 -1.87 8.22 1.94
CA TRP A 81 -2.48 6.90 1.92
C TRP A 81 -2.12 6.16 3.21
N GLN A 82 -3.12 5.57 3.86
CA GLN A 82 -2.92 4.70 5.01
C GLN A 82 -2.76 3.25 4.53
N ALA A 83 -1.62 2.63 4.83
CA ALA A 83 -1.31 1.29 4.38
C ALA A 83 -0.82 0.39 5.51
N GLN A 84 -1.19 -0.88 5.45
CA GLN A 84 -0.65 -1.94 6.30
C GLN A 84 0.55 -2.57 5.61
N ASN A 85 1.67 -2.58 6.34
CA ASN A 85 2.90 -3.23 5.92
C ASN A 85 3.00 -4.66 6.51
N THR A 86 3.86 -5.48 5.94
CA THR A 86 4.03 -6.90 6.29
C THR A 86 5.27 -7.19 7.13
N TRP A 87 5.92 -6.18 7.73
CA TRP A 87 7.18 -6.35 8.48
C TRP A 87 6.98 -6.47 10.00
N GLY A 88 5.77 -6.79 10.44
CA GLY A 88 5.40 -6.88 11.84
C GLY A 88 4.87 -5.55 12.41
N PRO A 89 4.54 -5.51 13.71
CA PRO A 89 4.34 -4.28 14.46
C PRO A 89 5.65 -3.51 14.65
#